data_AF-A0A0F6AEI5-F1
#
_entry.id   AF-A0A0F6AEI5-F1
#
_cell.length_a   1.000
_cell.length_b   1.000
_cell.length_c   1.000
_cell.angle_alpha   90.00
_cell.angle_beta   90.00
_cell.angle_gamma   90.00
#
_symmetry.space_group_name_H-M   'P 1'
#
loop_
_entity.id
_entity.type
_entity.pdbx_description
1 polymer ?
#
loop_
_entity_poly.entity_id
_entity_poly.type
_entity_poly.pdbx_seq_one_letter_code
_entity_poly.pdbx_strand_id
1 'polypeptide(L)'
;MAYEGNYADYQVHFKNVKTGKKHFISLSASINNLGLFAIELPEGSYTFTGWQVSQQFISVKKMGDTGHRFKSTSGASTYLGQIHFSSRESSGSKQPEIEASLRNRYTLDVKHWKTAFADFSLQTQGEQQVVGQSALCQSCTIAVTYTPAQIR
;
A
#
# COMPACT_ATOMS: atom_id res chain seq x y z
N MET A 1 3.38 10.40 -10.36
CA MET A 1 3.24 10.67 -8.91
C MET A 1 2.04 9.86 -8.43
N ALA A 2 2.12 9.18 -7.28
CA ALA A 2 1.18 8.12 -6.90
C ALA A 2 0.08 8.54 -5.89
N TYR A 3 -0.09 9.84 -5.68
CA TYR A 3 -0.98 10.41 -4.67
C TYR A 3 -1.64 11.68 -5.18
N GLU A 4 -2.96 11.79 -5.00
CA GLU A 4 -3.75 12.95 -5.44
C GLU A 4 -4.10 13.92 -4.29
N GLY A 5 -3.74 13.60 -3.05
CA GLY A 5 -4.09 14.40 -1.87
C GLY A 5 -2.90 14.96 -1.11
N ASN A 6 -2.88 16.29 -0.93
CA ASN A 6 -2.01 16.96 0.04
C ASN A 6 -2.54 16.65 1.45
N TYR A 7 -1.65 16.33 2.41
CA TYR A 7 -1.97 16.06 3.84
C TYR A 7 -2.63 14.72 4.20
N ALA A 8 -2.62 13.74 3.30
CA ALA A 8 -3.15 12.40 3.58
C ALA A 8 -2.03 11.41 3.99
N ASP A 9 -2.23 10.71 5.11
CA ASP A 9 -1.44 9.54 5.49
C ASP A 9 -2.04 8.30 4.81
N TYR A 10 -1.38 7.86 3.74
CA TYR A 10 -1.74 6.65 3.00
C TYR A 10 -1.04 5.45 3.63
N GLN A 11 -1.82 4.47 4.04
CA GLN A 11 -1.33 3.24 4.63
C GLN A 11 -1.76 2.02 3.83
N VAL A 12 -0.88 1.02 3.79
CA VAL A 12 -1.17 -0.28 3.22
C VAL A 12 -0.96 -1.34 4.29
N HIS A 13 -1.94 -2.22 4.46
CA HIS A 13 -1.96 -3.21 5.52
C HIS A 13 -1.75 -4.62 4.97
N PHE A 14 -1.06 -5.46 5.73
CA PHE A 14 -0.84 -6.86 5.40
C PHE A 14 -0.72 -7.71 6.67
N LYS A 15 -0.93 -9.02 6.53
CA LYS A 15 -0.84 -9.99 7.63
C LYS A 15 0.15 -11.10 7.30
N ASN A 16 0.94 -11.51 8.28
CA ASN A 16 1.73 -12.73 8.16
C ASN A 16 0.78 -13.94 8.14
N VAL A 17 0.92 -14.80 7.13
CA VAL A 17 0.02 -15.94 6.90
C VAL A 17 0.12 -16.98 8.01
N LYS A 18 1.32 -17.18 8.58
CA LYS A 18 1.57 -18.20 9.61
C LYS A 18 1.14 -17.73 10.99
N THR A 19 1.50 -16.51 11.37
CA THR A 19 1.29 -16.00 12.75
C THR A 19 0.01 -15.18 12.90
N GLY A 20 -0.60 -14.75 11.79
CA GLY A 20 -1.74 -13.81 11.81
C GLY A 20 -1.36 -12.38 12.22
N LYS A 21 -0.08 -12.12 12.53
CA LYS A 21 0.38 -10.78 12.95
C LYS A 21 0.12 -9.76 11.84
N LYS A 22 -0.54 -8.66 12.18
CA LYS A 22 -0.87 -7.56 11.27
C LYS A 22 0.25 -6.53 11.28
N HIS A 23 0.50 -5.97 10.11
CA HIS A 23 1.51 -4.97 9.84
C HIS A 23 0.93 -3.91 8.90
N PHE A 24 1.53 -2.73 8.90
CA PHE A 24 1.20 -1.69 7.94
C PHE A 24 2.43 -0.88 7.60
N ILE A 25 2.38 -0.18 6.47
CA ILE A 25 3.39 0.76 6.02
C ILE A 25 2.70 2.10 5.77
N SER A 26 3.31 3.20 6.22
CA SER A 26 2.86 4.55 5.84
C SER A 26 3.69 5.01 4.65
N LEU A 27 2.99 5.31 3.57
CA LEU A 27 3.59 5.72 2.30
C LEU A 27 4.07 7.19 2.35
N SER A 28 3.55 7.98 3.29
CA SER A 28 4.01 9.37 3.52
C SER A 28 5.45 9.45 4.04
N ALA A 29 5.93 8.41 4.74
CA ALA A 29 7.24 8.39 5.38
C ALA A 29 8.25 7.46 4.69
N SER A 30 7.80 6.60 3.77
CA SER A 30 8.62 5.50 3.24
C SER A 30 8.82 5.55 1.73
N ILE A 31 8.41 6.63 1.05
CA ILE A 31 8.45 6.75 -0.41
C ILE A 31 9.48 7.77 -0.88
N ASN A 32 10.20 7.42 -1.95
CA ASN A 32 11.07 8.34 -2.66
C ASN A 32 10.31 9.17 -3.72
N ASN A 33 10.99 10.13 -4.34
CA ASN A 33 10.42 11.02 -5.36
C ASN A 33 9.85 10.29 -6.61
N LEU A 34 10.15 9.00 -6.77
CA LEU A 34 9.67 8.14 -7.87
C LEU A 34 8.46 7.28 -7.48
N GLY A 35 7.98 7.37 -6.23
CA GLY A 35 6.87 6.55 -5.74
C GLY A 35 7.28 5.15 -5.31
N LEU A 36 8.58 4.89 -5.12
CA LEU A 36 9.10 3.59 -4.68
C LEU A 36 9.35 3.60 -3.17
N PHE A 37 9.06 2.48 -2.52
CA PHE A 37 9.33 2.26 -1.10
C PHE A 37 10.00 0.90 -0.89
N ALA A 38 10.73 0.79 0.22
CA ALA A 38 11.29 -0.47 0.72
C ALA A 38 10.90 -0.62 2.19
N ILE A 39 10.63 -1.85 2.60
CA ILE A 39 10.21 -2.16 3.97
C ILE A 39 10.95 -3.40 4.45
N GLU A 40 11.32 -3.39 5.73
CA GLU A 40 11.88 -4.57 6.38
C GLU A 40 10.78 -5.32 7.09
N LEU A 41 10.63 -6.60 6.74
CA LEU A 41 9.68 -7.51 7.37
C LEU A 41 10.39 -8.78 7.80
N PRO A 42 10.01 -9.38 8.93
CA PRO A 42 10.46 -10.72 9.29
C PRO A 42 10.26 -11.69 8.14
N GLU A 43 11.12 -12.70 8.05
CA GLU A 43 10.98 -13.73 7.04
C GLU A 43 9.61 -14.42 7.17
N GLY A 44 8.92 -14.58 6.03
CA GLY A 44 7.62 -15.23 6.02
C GLY A 44 6.79 -14.92 4.79
N SER A 45 5.61 -15.55 4.72
CA SER A 45 4.60 -15.26 3.71
C SER A 45 3.57 -14.29 4.27
N TYR A 46 3.18 -13.32 3.45
CA TYR A 46 2.28 -12.25 3.80
C TYR A 46 1.16 -12.12 2.76
N THR A 47 0.01 -11.63 3.22
CA THR A 47 -1.14 -11.29 2.37
C THR A 47 -1.53 -9.85 2.63
N PHE A 48 -1.78 -9.08 1.57
CA PHE A 48 -2.39 -7.77 1.74
C PHE A 48 -3.77 -7.90 2.37
N THR A 49 -4.14 -6.96 3.22
CA THR A 49 -5.40 -6.96 3.95
C THR A 49 -6.22 -5.70 3.74
N GLY A 50 -5.71 -4.79 2.89
CA GLY A 50 -6.36 -3.53 2.57
C GLY A 50 -5.48 -2.32 2.77
N TRP A 51 -6.13 -1.17 2.90
CA TRP A 51 -5.50 0.14 2.95
C TRP A 51 -6.30 1.10 3.84
N GLN A 52 -5.65 2.18 4.25
CA GLN A 52 -6.25 3.27 5.00
C GLN A 52 -5.75 4.60 4.43
N VAL A 53 -6.61 5.61 4.36
CA VAL A 53 -6.21 6.98 4.08
C VAL A 53 -6.75 7.86 5.19
N SER A 54 -5.84 8.51 5.92
CA SER A 54 -6.20 9.43 7.01
C SER A 54 -5.90 10.86 6.59
N GLN A 55 -6.92 11.72 6.67
CA GLN A 55 -6.84 13.17 6.59
C GLN A 55 -7.14 13.77 7.98
N GLN A 56 -6.98 15.08 8.12
CA GLN A 56 -7.02 15.78 9.42
C GLN A 56 -8.24 15.45 10.31
N PHE A 57 -9.41 15.19 9.72
CA PHE A 57 -10.65 14.92 10.47
C PHE A 57 -11.39 13.64 10.03
N ILE A 58 -10.76 12.86 9.15
CA ILE A 58 -11.41 11.73 8.54
C ILE A 58 -10.42 10.65 8.15
N SER A 59 -10.74 9.41 8.50
CA SER A 59 -10.02 8.23 8.03
C SER A 59 -10.97 7.32 7.25
N VAL A 60 -10.61 7.03 6.01
CA VAL A 60 -11.27 5.99 5.21
C VAL A 60 -10.40 4.75 5.26
N LYS A 61 -11.00 3.62 5.61
CA LYS A 61 -10.31 2.33 5.64
C LYS A 61 -11.06 1.32 4.82
N LYS A 62 -10.36 0.58 3.97
CA LYS A 62 -10.93 -0.54 3.22
C LYS A 62 -10.15 -1.81 3.53
N MET A 63 -10.75 -2.74 4.28
CA MET A 63 -10.09 -3.94 4.79
C MET A 63 -10.83 -5.21 4.42
N GLY A 64 -10.07 -6.27 4.16
CA GLY A 64 -10.58 -7.59 3.85
C GLY A 64 -9.46 -8.52 3.42
N ASP A 65 -9.77 -9.80 3.28
CA ASP A 65 -8.80 -10.75 2.77
C ASP A 65 -8.64 -10.55 1.25
N THR A 66 -7.41 -10.29 0.83
CA THR A 66 -7.08 -10.09 -0.59
C THR A 66 -6.41 -11.33 -1.16
N GLY A 67 -6.44 -11.47 -2.49
CA GLY A 67 -5.67 -12.50 -3.20
C GLY A 67 -4.17 -12.19 -3.31
N HIS A 68 -3.75 -10.97 -2.97
CA HIS A 68 -2.41 -10.47 -3.16
C HIS A 68 -1.47 -10.98 -2.06
N ARG A 69 -0.51 -11.82 -2.45
CA ARG A 69 0.44 -12.47 -1.54
C ARG A 69 1.87 -12.18 -1.95
N PHE A 70 2.74 -12.10 -0.97
CA PHE A 70 4.18 -11.95 -1.17
C PHE A 70 4.97 -12.70 -0.10
N LYS A 71 6.26 -12.92 -0.36
CA LYS A 71 7.19 -13.51 0.60
C LYS A 71 8.27 -12.50 0.95
N SER A 72 8.46 -12.25 2.24
CA SER A 72 9.64 -11.56 2.74
C SER A 72 10.74 -12.58 3.02
N THR A 73 11.95 -12.33 2.54
CA THR A 73 13.12 -13.17 2.76
C THR A 73 14.13 -12.40 3.60
N SER A 74 14.71 -13.04 4.61
CA SER A 74 15.73 -12.41 5.45
C SER A 74 16.91 -11.92 4.61
N GLY A 75 17.38 -10.70 4.88
CA GLY A 75 18.52 -10.09 4.19
C GLY A 75 18.26 -9.63 2.75
N ALA A 76 17.02 -9.70 2.26
CA ALA A 76 16.65 -9.27 0.91
C ALA A 76 15.41 -8.37 0.92
N SER A 77 15.40 -7.34 0.09
CA SER A 77 14.19 -6.54 -0.12
C SER A 77 13.26 -7.19 -1.12
N THR A 78 11.96 -7.17 -0.81
CA THR A 78 10.91 -7.76 -1.65
C THR A 78 10.17 -6.66 -2.42
N TYR A 79 10.15 -6.75 -3.75
CA TYR A 79 9.31 -5.86 -4.55
C TYR A 79 7.84 -6.28 -4.43
N LEU A 80 7.01 -5.34 -3.98
CA LEU A 80 5.59 -5.57 -3.73
C LEU A 80 4.65 -5.10 -4.84
N GLY A 81 5.15 -4.35 -5.83
CA GLY A 81 4.33 -3.67 -6.82
C GLY A 81 4.23 -2.16 -6.59
N GLN A 82 3.85 -1.44 -7.63
CA GLN A 82 3.50 -0.01 -7.55
C GLN A 82 2.09 0.13 -7.00
N ILE A 83 1.95 0.79 -5.85
CA ILE A 83 0.67 1.10 -5.25
C ILE A 83 0.25 2.50 -5.68
N HIS A 84 -0.96 2.62 -6.20
CA HIS A 84 -1.53 3.88 -6.66
C HIS A 84 -2.87 4.14 -5.97
N PHE A 85 -2.97 5.29 -5.32
CA PHE A 85 -4.22 5.78 -4.73
C PHE A 85 -4.84 6.81 -5.67
N SER A 86 -6.08 6.56 -6.08
CA SER A 86 -6.89 7.50 -6.84
C SER A 86 -8.08 7.96 -6.01
N SER A 87 -8.46 9.21 -6.20
CA SER A 87 -9.62 9.84 -5.58
C SER A 87 -10.58 10.30 -6.66
N ARG A 88 -11.88 10.09 -6.45
CA ARG A 88 -12.93 10.57 -7.34
C ARG A 88 -13.97 11.31 -6.53
N GLU A 89 -14.45 12.43 -7.05
CA GLU A 89 -15.61 13.08 -6.43
C GLU A 89 -16.81 12.14 -6.49
N SER A 90 -17.51 11.98 -5.36
CA SER A 90 -18.67 11.12 -5.25
C SER A 90 -19.92 11.98 -5.09
N SER A 91 -20.79 11.96 -6.09
CA SER A 91 -22.05 12.70 -6.10
C SER A 91 -22.96 12.21 -4.97
N GLY A 92 -23.20 13.05 -3.97
CA GLY A 92 -24.03 12.72 -2.79
C GLY A 92 -23.25 12.34 -1.53
N SER A 93 -21.92 12.33 -1.61
CA SER A 93 -21.02 12.07 -0.49
C SER A 93 -20.25 13.34 -0.12
N LYS A 94 -20.03 13.59 1.18
CA LYS A 94 -19.12 14.66 1.64
C LYS A 94 -17.64 14.31 1.45
N GLN A 95 -17.34 13.14 0.89
CA GLN A 95 -16.00 12.60 0.79
C GLN A 95 -15.73 12.00 -0.60
N PRO A 96 -14.47 12.12 -1.08
CA PRO A 96 -14.08 11.44 -2.29
C PRO A 96 -14.13 9.93 -2.10
N GLU A 97 -14.52 9.24 -3.17
CA GLU A 97 -14.31 7.80 -3.27
C GLU A 97 -12.83 7.55 -3.50
N ILE A 98 -12.19 6.86 -2.56
CA ILE A 98 -10.77 6.52 -2.64
C ILE A 98 -10.63 5.05 -3.02
N GLU A 99 -9.75 4.78 -3.97
CA GLU A 99 -9.38 3.44 -4.38
C GLU A 99 -7.86 3.28 -4.34
N ALA A 100 -7.39 2.12 -3.88
CA ALA A 100 -6.00 1.72 -4.03
C ALA A 100 -5.90 0.59 -5.06
N SER A 101 -4.98 0.76 -6.01
CA SER A 101 -4.65 -0.25 -7.00
C SER A 101 -3.19 -0.66 -6.88
N LEU A 102 -2.93 -1.92 -7.18
CA LEU A 102 -1.61 -2.51 -7.27
C LEU A 102 -1.29 -2.77 -8.73
N ARG A 103 -0.08 -2.41 -9.15
CA ARG A 103 0.39 -2.67 -10.51
C ARG A 103 1.77 -3.31 -10.47
N ASN A 104 1.96 -4.37 -11.22
CA ASN A 104 3.28 -4.94 -11.41
C ASN A 104 4.02 -4.21 -12.55
N ARG A 105 5.08 -3.49 -12.21
CA ARG A 105 6.00 -2.85 -13.17
C ARG A 105 7.44 -3.23 -12.89
N TYR A 106 7.67 -4.44 -12.36
CA TYR A 106 8.97 -4.92 -11.88
C TYR A 106 10.14 -4.49 -12.77
N THR A 107 10.13 -4.81 -14.07
CA THR A 107 11.24 -4.48 -14.99
C THR A 107 11.61 -2.99 -15.05
N LEU A 108 10.63 -2.09 -14.92
CA LEU A 108 10.86 -0.64 -14.90
C LEU A 108 11.24 -0.17 -13.49
N ASP A 109 10.47 -0.60 -12.48
CA ASP A 109 10.64 -0.14 -11.11
C ASP A 109 11.98 -0.61 -10.53
N VAL A 110 12.42 -1.84 -10.82
CA VAL A 110 13.73 -2.39 -10.42
C VAL A 110 14.89 -1.50 -10.86
N LYS A 111 14.84 -0.96 -12.09
CA LYS A 111 15.92 -0.11 -12.61
C LYS A 111 16.05 1.15 -11.78
N HIS A 112 14.93 1.79 -11.48
CA HIS A 112 14.88 2.97 -10.63
C HIS A 112 15.20 2.65 -9.17
N TRP A 113 14.77 1.49 -8.70
CA TRP A 113 14.97 1.04 -7.33
C TRP A 113 16.44 0.77 -7.03
N LYS A 114 17.17 0.11 -7.95
CA LYS A 114 18.62 -0.09 -7.83
C LYS A 114 19.39 1.23 -7.75
N THR A 115 18.93 2.26 -8.45
CA THR A 115 19.55 3.60 -8.39
C THR A 115 19.25 4.31 -7.06
N ALA A 116 18.06 4.09 -6.50
CA ALA A 116 17.63 4.76 -5.27
C ALA A 116 18.04 4.03 -3.97
N PHE A 117 18.30 2.73 -4.03
CA PHE A 117 18.56 1.88 -2.87
C PHE A 117 19.74 0.93 -3.16
N ALA A 118 20.94 1.51 -3.25
CA ALA A 118 22.17 0.87 -3.75
C ALA A 118 22.62 -0.38 -2.98
N ASP A 119 22.25 -0.52 -1.70
CA ASP A 119 22.73 -1.60 -0.82
C ASP A 119 21.84 -2.86 -0.81
N PHE A 120 20.71 -2.87 -1.53
CA PHE A 120 19.80 -4.01 -1.51
C PHE A 120 20.12 -5.03 -2.60
N SER A 121 21.08 -5.92 -2.30
CA SER A 121 21.44 -7.03 -3.17
C SER A 121 20.34 -8.11 -3.17
N LEU A 122 19.94 -8.55 -4.37
CA LEU A 122 18.97 -9.62 -4.68
C LEU A 122 17.51 -9.27 -4.41
N GLN A 123 16.79 -9.03 -5.50
CA GLN A 123 15.35 -8.76 -5.48
C GLN A 123 14.61 -10.05 -5.81
N THR A 124 13.85 -10.56 -4.85
CA THR A 124 12.83 -11.56 -5.11
C THR A 124 11.55 -10.81 -5.48
N GLN A 125 10.97 -11.13 -6.65
CA GLN A 125 9.66 -10.62 -7.00
C GLN A 125 8.66 -11.25 -6.05
N GLY A 126 8.11 -10.46 -5.12
CA GLY A 126 7.17 -10.96 -4.11
C GLY A 126 5.88 -11.47 -4.73
N GLU A 127 5.43 -10.82 -5.79
CA GLU A 127 4.18 -11.12 -6.48
C GLU A 127 4.43 -11.65 -7.88
N GLN A 128 4.40 -12.97 -8.06
CA GLN A 128 4.60 -13.61 -9.37
C GLN A 128 3.37 -13.51 -10.30
N GLN A 129 2.23 -12.96 -9.84
CA GLN A 129 0.93 -13.14 -10.52
C GLN A 129 0.03 -11.90 -10.67
N VAL A 130 0.53 -10.66 -10.49
CA VAL A 130 -0.26 -9.49 -10.94
C VAL A 130 0.00 -9.23 -12.41
N VAL A 131 -0.92 -9.75 -13.23
CA VAL A 131 -1.00 -9.47 -14.67
C VAL A 131 -1.67 -8.09 -14.83
N GLY A 132 -0.88 -7.02 -14.79
CA GLY A 132 -1.38 -5.65 -15.03
C GLY A 132 -1.67 -4.84 -13.77
N GLN A 133 -2.81 -4.12 -13.74
CA GLN A 133 -3.28 -3.29 -12.63
C GLN A 133 -4.53 -3.93 -12.02
N SER A 134 -4.53 -4.16 -10.71
CA SER A 134 -5.66 -4.73 -9.98
C SER A 134 -6.02 -3.87 -8.78
N ALA A 135 -7.31 -3.80 -8.43
CA ALA A 135 -7.71 -3.17 -7.18
C ALA A 135 -7.14 -3.97 -6.00
N LEU A 136 -6.47 -3.30 -5.06
CA LEU A 136 -5.84 -3.98 -3.92
C LEU A 136 -6.89 -4.67 -3.03
N CYS A 137 -8.10 -4.11 -2.97
CA CYS A 137 -9.18 -4.55 -2.09
C CYS A 137 -10.54 -4.34 -2.76
N GLN A 138 -10.88 -5.14 -3.77
CA GLN A 138 -12.14 -5.01 -4.52
C GLN A 138 -13.37 -5.36 -3.66
N SER A 139 -13.33 -6.53 -2.99
CA SER A 139 -14.44 -7.07 -2.18
C SER A 139 -14.32 -6.78 -0.68
N CYS A 140 -13.53 -5.77 -0.32
CA CYS A 140 -13.23 -5.44 1.06
C CYS A 140 -14.27 -4.48 1.67
N THR A 141 -14.49 -4.60 2.98
CA THR A 141 -15.39 -3.74 3.71
C THR A 141 -14.80 -2.35 3.88
N ILE A 142 -15.58 -1.32 3.55
CA ILE A 142 -15.23 0.07 3.77
C ILE A 142 -15.76 0.56 5.12
N ALA A 143 -14.95 1.32 5.85
CA ALA A 143 -15.32 2.00 7.07
C ALA A 143 -14.80 3.45 7.01
N VAL A 144 -15.62 4.38 7.47
CA VAL A 144 -15.28 5.80 7.54
C VAL A 144 -15.37 6.25 8.98
N THR A 145 -14.28 6.77 9.51
CA THR A 145 -14.21 7.33 10.86
C THR A 145 -14.02 8.84 10.76
N TYR A 146 -14.89 9.59 11.41
CA TYR A 146 -14.73 11.02 11.60
C TYR A 146 -14.12 11.25 12.97
N THR A 147 -12.96 11.89 13.03
CA THR A 147 -12.43 12.38 14.31
C THR A 147 -13.19 13.66 14.66
N PRO A 148 -13.76 13.77 15.87
CA PRO A 148 -14.33 15.03 16.31
C PRO A 148 -13.25 16.10 16.20
N ALA A 149 -13.51 17.19 15.48
CA ALA A 149 -12.73 18.39 15.65
C ALA A 149 -12.71 18.68 17.16
N GLN A 150 -11.55 18.91 17.75
CA GLN A 150 -11.51 19.53 19.07
C GLN A 150 -12.18 20.89 18.89
N ILE A 151 -13.48 20.95 19.22
CA ILE A 151 -14.25 22.18 19.32
C ILE A 151 -13.50 23.01 20.36
N ARG A 152 -12.78 24.02 19.90
CA ARG A 152 -12.27 25.10 20.74
C ARG A 152 -13.19 26.29 20.59
#